data_AF-A0AAN8WS52-F1
#
_entry.id   AF-A0AAN8WS52-F1
#
_cell.length_a   1.000
_cell.length_b   1.000
_cell.length_c   1.000
_cell.angle_alpha   90.00
_cell.angle_beta   90.00
_cell.angle_gamma   90.00
#
_symmetry.space_group_name_H-M   'P 1'
#
loop_
_entity.id
_entity.type
_entity.pdbx_description
1 polymer ?
#
loop_
_entity_poly.entity_id
_entity_poly.type
_entity_poly.pdbx_seq_one_letter_code
_entity_poly.pdbx_strand_id
1 'polypeptide(L)'
;MVVGLGTKTAILIRDFRGRVVQGSTVGGYGNGFHKMSDEERDIDIESDDEESFSGGPRGEIQFASQAEKRAHHNALERKRRDHIKDSFCSLRDSVPSLQGEKASRAQILKKAADYIEFMRRKNSAHQQDIDDLKKQNNLLESQIRSLEKTKYTGNFAAMTSNNGILNNKSGSLVEFEGSGSDTSDPEMTNSVHRKKLKT
;
A
#
# COMPACT_ATOMS: atom_id res chain seq x y z
N MET A 1 12.93 -62.24 29.81
CA MET A 1 12.03 -61.81 28.71
C MET A 1 11.53 -60.40 29.04
N VAL A 2 12.06 -59.37 28.39
CA VAL A 2 11.54 -58.00 28.52
C VAL A 2 10.97 -57.64 27.16
N VAL A 3 9.64 -57.63 27.06
CA VAL A 3 8.92 -57.30 25.82
C VAL A 3 8.74 -55.78 25.81
N GLY A 4 9.52 -55.07 24.99
CA GLY A 4 9.45 -53.62 24.87
C GLY A 4 8.18 -53.18 24.14
N LEU A 5 7.25 -52.54 24.84
CA LEU A 5 6.07 -51.92 24.24
C LEU A 5 6.47 -50.58 23.62
N GLY A 6 6.57 -50.54 22.28
CA GLY A 6 6.80 -49.29 21.55
C GLY A 6 5.57 -48.39 21.58
N THR A 7 5.70 -47.20 22.16
CA THR A 7 4.65 -46.17 22.16
C THR A 7 4.53 -45.55 20.76
N LYS A 8 3.46 -45.89 20.03
CA LYS A 8 3.13 -45.26 18.75
C LYS A 8 2.40 -43.94 19.01
N THR A 9 3.03 -42.82 18.67
CA THR A 9 2.40 -41.49 18.76
C THR A 9 1.61 -41.22 17.48
N ALA A 10 0.28 -41.12 17.59
CA ALA A 10 -0.59 -40.76 16.47
C ALA A 10 -0.80 -39.23 16.43
N ILE A 11 -0.53 -38.60 15.28
CA ILE A 11 -0.81 -37.18 15.06
C ILE A 11 -2.14 -37.08 14.32
N LEU A 12 -3.15 -36.47 14.95
CA LEU A 12 -4.50 -36.29 14.39
C LEU A 12 -4.67 -34.84 13.90
N ILE A 13 -4.88 -34.67 12.60
CA ILE A 13 -5.23 -33.36 12.02
C ILE A 13 -6.77 -33.23 12.02
N ARG A 14 -7.29 -32.20 12.68
CA ARG A 14 -8.73 -31.91 12.82
C ARG A 14 -9.13 -30.68 12.00
N ASP A 15 -10.31 -30.72 11.38
CA ASP A 15 -10.90 -29.55 10.72
C ASP A 15 -11.50 -28.54 11.73
N PHE A 16 -11.94 -27.38 11.23
CA PHE A 16 -12.59 -26.33 12.02
C PHE A 16 -13.90 -26.77 12.71
N ARG A 17 -14.46 -27.93 12.35
CA ARG A 17 -15.66 -28.52 12.96
C ARG A 17 -15.32 -29.69 13.88
N GLY A 18 -14.04 -29.90 14.19
CA GLY A 18 -13.56 -30.90 15.14
C GLY A 18 -13.54 -32.34 14.60
N ARG A 19 -13.76 -32.56 13.30
CA ARG A 19 -13.67 -33.90 12.69
C ARG A 19 -12.24 -34.19 12.24
N VAL A 20 -11.78 -35.40 12.50
CA VAL A 20 -10.45 -35.88 12.08
C VAL A 20 -10.48 -36.12 10.57
N VAL A 21 -9.58 -35.49 9.83
CA VAL A 21 -9.59 -35.51 8.35
C VAL A 21 -8.48 -36.40 7.76
N GLN A 22 -7.41 -36.68 8.52
CA GLN A 22 -6.36 -37.64 8.14
C GLN A 22 -5.64 -38.18 9.38
N GLY A 23 -5.42 -39.49 9.43
CA GLY A 23 -4.58 -40.16 10.43
C GLY A 23 -3.30 -40.69 9.76
N SER A 24 -2.13 -40.16 10.15
CA SER A 24 -0.84 -40.68 9.70
C SER A 24 -0.08 -41.26 10.89
N THR A 25 0.25 -42.54 10.82
CA THR A 25 1.20 -43.17 11.75
C THR A 25 2.62 -42.88 11.28
N VAL A 26 3.35 -42.07 12.03
CA VAL A 26 4.77 -41.81 11.76
C VAL A 26 5.56 -43.06 12.13
N GLY A 27 6.00 -43.81 11.11
CA GLY A 27 6.92 -44.93 11.29
C GLY A 27 8.30 -44.39 11.69
N GLY A 28 8.89 -44.96 12.74
CA GLY A 28 10.21 -44.57 13.23
C GLY A 28 11.28 -44.73 12.15
N TYR A 29 12.04 -43.66 11.91
CA TYR A 29 13.20 -43.68 11.03
C TYR A 29 14.31 -44.49 11.70
N GLY A 30 14.56 -45.70 11.20
CA GLY A 30 15.76 -46.46 11.51
C GLY A 30 17.00 -45.74 10.96
N ASN A 31 18.05 -45.69 11.76
CA ASN A 31 19.38 -45.22 11.37
C ASN A 31 19.97 -46.10 10.26
N GLY A 32 19.74 -45.72 9.00
CA GLY A 32 20.49 -46.21 7.85
C GLY A 32 21.53 -45.18 7.44
N PHE A 33 22.71 -45.22 8.07
CA PHE A 33 23.89 -44.51 7.56
C PHE A 33 24.23 -45.04 6.17
N HIS A 34 23.70 -44.39 5.14
CA HIS A 34 24.23 -44.50 3.79
C HIS A 34 25.55 -43.72 3.77
N LYS A 35 26.66 -44.44 3.77
CA LYS A 35 27.96 -43.90 3.35
C LYS A 35 27.78 -43.32 1.95
N MET A 36 27.79 -42.01 1.83
CA MET A 36 28.16 -41.37 0.57
C MET A 36 29.68 -41.48 0.51
N SER A 37 30.17 -42.31 -0.40
CA SER A 37 31.59 -42.36 -0.73
C SER A 37 32.02 -40.98 -1.22
N ASP A 38 33.15 -40.48 -0.70
CA ASP A 38 33.76 -39.17 -1.00
C ASP A 38 34.38 -39.09 -2.41
N GLU A 39 33.77 -39.72 -3.41
CA GLU A 39 34.28 -39.72 -4.77
C GLU A 39 33.24 -39.13 -5.73
N GLU A 40 33.65 -38.05 -6.39
CA GLU A 40 32.99 -37.36 -7.52
C GLU A 40 31.95 -36.29 -7.20
N ARG A 41 32.39 -35.06 -6.91
CA ARG A 41 31.80 -33.80 -7.44
C ARG A 41 32.84 -32.67 -7.42
N ASP A 42 33.92 -32.83 -8.18
CA ASP A 42 34.66 -31.67 -8.68
C ASP A 42 33.79 -31.04 -9.76
N ILE A 43 33.11 -29.95 -9.42
CA ILE A 43 32.43 -29.12 -10.40
C ILE A 43 33.50 -28.16 -10.93
N ASP A 44 34.11 -28.52 -12.07
CA ASP A 44 34.85 -27.56 -12.87
C ASP A 44 33.86 -26.51 -13.37
N ILE A 45 33.72 -25.42 -12.60
CA ILE A 45 33.16 -24.17 -13.10
C ILE A 45 34.19 -23.63 -14.08
N GLU A 46 34.08 -24.05 -15.33
CA GLU A 46 34.52 -23.22 -16.45
C GLU A 46 33.69 -21.94 -16.37
N SER A 47 34.33 -20.88 -15.88
CA SER A 47 33.82 -19.52 -15.95
C SER A 47 33.83 -19.13 -17.42
N ASP A 48 32.73 -19.36 -18.12
CA ASP A 48 32.45 -18.78 -19.43
C ASP A 48 32.24 -17.27 -19.26
N ASP A 49 33.36 -16.55 -19.17
CA ASP A 49 33.47 -15.12 -19.40
C ASP A 49 34.57 -14.91 -20.46
N GLU A 50 34.37 -15.48 -21.66
CA GLU A 50 35.07 -15.05 -22.86
C GLU A 50 34.51 -13.67 -23.30
N GLU A 51 34.91 -12.63 -22.58
CA GLU A 51 34.91 -11.26 -23.11
C GLU A 51 36.36 -10.81 -23.27
N SER A 52 36.84 -11.03 -24.50
CA SER A 52 38.11 -10.57 -25.04
C SER A 52 38.27 -9.05 -24.86
N PHE A 53 39.00 -8.61 -23.84
CA PHE A 53 39.63 -7.27 -23.84
C PHE A 53 41.15 -7.38 -24.02
N SER A 54 41.54 -7.62 -25.27
CA SER A 54 42.90 -7.44 -25.74
C SER A 54 43.22 -5.94 -25.85
N GLY A 55 44.21 -5.46 -25.10
CA GLY A 55 44.90 -4.20 -25.40
C GLY A 55 44.72 -3.06 -24.41
N GLY A 56 45.54 -3.02 -23.34
CA GLY A 56 45.72 -1.86 -22.46
C GLY A 56 46.68 -2.19 -21.31
N PRO A 57 47.55 -1.25 -20.84
CA PRO A 57 48.76 -1.58 -20.11
C PRO A 57 48.43 -2.24 -18.76
N ARG A 58 48.86 -3.50 -18.68
CA ARG A 58 48.79 -4.40 -17.54
C ARG A 58 49.78 -3.93 -16.47
N GLY A 59 49.31 -3.77 -15.24
CA GLY A 59 50.20 -3.45 -14.13
C GLY A 59 49.67 -3.63 -12.71
N GLU A 60 48.36 -3.61 -12.47
CA GLU A 60 47.89 -3.58 -11.06
C GLU A 60 46.70 -4.49 -10.70
N ILE A 61 46.01 -5.13 -11.66
CA ILE A 61 44.77 -5.88 -11.38
C ILE A 61 44.89 -7.36 -11.77
N GLN A 62 45.99 -8.05 -11.43
CA GLN A 62 46.10 -9.48 -11.73
C GLN A 62 46.50 -10.40 -10.58
N PHE A 63 46.66 -9.88 -9.35
CA PHE A 63 46.84 -10.72 -8.16
C PHE A 63 46.08 -10.20 -6.95
N ALA A 64 44.81 -9.80 -7.14
CA ALA A 64 43.94 -9.61 -5.99
C ALA A 64 43.81 -10.97 -5.29
N SER A 65 44.39 -11.07 -4.08
CA SER A 65 44.34 -12.29 -3.29
C SER A 65 42.89 -12.74 -3.12
N GLN A 66 42.65 -14.04 -2.88
CA GLN A 66 41.28 -14.53 -2.62
C GLN A 66 40.61 -13.75 -1.46
N ALA A 67 41.41 -13.23 -0.51
CA ALA A 67 40.95 -12.34 0.55
C ALA A 67 40.47 -10.98 0.01
N GLU A 68 41.16 -10.40 -0.96
CA GLU A 68 40.83 -9.11 -1.58
C GLU A 68 39.55 -9.20 -2.43
N LYS A 69 39.38 -10.29 -3.20
CA LYS A 69 38.11 -10.56 -3.90
C LYS A 69 36.92 -10.67 -2.93
N ARG A 70 37.11 -11.38 -1.80
CA ARG A 70 36.10 -11.46 -0.73
C ARG A 70 35.81 -10.09 -0.09
N ALA A 71 36.85 -9.29 0.15
CA ALA A 71 36.71 -7.96 0.73
C ALA A 71 35.91 -7.03 -0.20
N HIS A 72 36.23 -7.04 -1.50
CA HIS A 72 35.52 -6.27 -2.52
C HIS A 72 34.03 -6.68 -2.60
N HIS A 73 33.75 -7.98 -2.66
CA HIS A 73 32.37 -8.48 -2.65
C HIS A 73 31.59 -8.03 -1.40
N ASN A 74 32.21 -8.12 -0.21
CA ASN A 74 31.61 -7.66 1.04
C ASN A 74 31.35 -6.14 1.05
N ALA A 75 32.22 -5.35 0.43
CA ALA A 75 32.05 -3.91 0.29
C ALA A 75 30.85 -3.57 -0.61
N LEU A 76 30.74 -4.23 -1.77
CA LEU A 76 29.60 -4.04 -2.68
C LEU A 76 28.27 -4.41 -2.03
N GLU A 77 28.21 -5.53 -1.28
CA GLU A 77 26.98 -5.93 -0.61
C GLU A 77 26.60 -4.97 0.53
N ARG A 78 27.57 -4.39 1.25
CA ARG A 78 27.28 -3.30 2.21
C ARG A 78 26.62 -2.12 1.52
N LYS A 79 27.20 -1.63 0.42
CA LYS A 79 26.63 -0.53 -0.39
C LYS A 79 25.21 -0.86 -0.85
N ARG A 80 24.96 -2.08 -1.33
CA ARG A 80 23.61 -2.53 -1.72
C ARG A 80 22.62 -2.49 -0.55
N ARG A 81 23.03 -2.97 0.63
CA ARG A 81 22.17 -2.95 1.83
C ARG A 81 21.86 -1.53 2.30
N ASP A 82 22.80 -0.61 2.17
CA ASP A 82 22.58 0.81 2.50
C ASP A 82 21.55 1.43 1.57
N HIS A 83 21.65 1.20 0.25
CA HIS A 83 20.64 1.67 -0.70
C HIS A 83 19.23 1.12 -0.41
N ILE A 84 19.14 -0.15 -0.01
CA ILE A 84 17.86 -0.76 0.39
C ILE A 84 17.34 -0.10 1.66
N LYS A 85 18.22 0.17 2.63
CA LYS A 85 17.84 0.85 3.87
C LYS A 85 17.27 2.24 3.58
N ASP A 86 17.91 3.00 2.70
CA ASP A 86 17.44 4.33 2.28
C ASP A 86 16.09 4.26 1.57
N SER A 87 15.89 3.24 0.72
CA SER A 87 14.60 2.99 0.07
C SER A 87 13.49 2.67 1.08
N PHE A 88 13.78 1.90 2.13
CA PHE A 88 12.84 1.63 3.22
C PHE A 88 12.53 2.88 4.04
N CYS A 89 13.51 3.75 4.28
CA CYS A 89 13.29 5.04 4.94
C CYS A 89 12.36 5.92 4.12
N SER A 90 12.62 6.06 2.82
CA SER A 90 11.78 6.85 1.90
C SER A 90 10.35 6.31 1.80
N LEU A 91 10.20 4.98 1.76
CA LEU A 91 8.89 4.34 1.76
C LEU A 91 8.12 4.62 3.06
N ARG A 92 8.78 4.50 4.21
CA ARG A 92 8.15 4.79 5.52
C ARG A 92 7.63 6.23 5.57
N ASP A 93 8.45 7.18 5.12
CA ASP A 93 8.11 8.61 5.18
C ASP A 93 6.96 8.97 4.22
N SER A 94 6.75 8.17 3.17
CA SER A 94 5.64 8.32 2.22
C SER A 94 4.30 7.76 2.74
N VAL A 95 4.31 6.97 3.84
CA VAL A 95 3.11 6.37 4.43
C VAL A 95 2.71 7.16 5.67
N PRO A 96 1.59 7.92 5.67
CA PRO A 96 1.24 8.82 6.77
C PRO A 96 1.19 8.15 8.15
N SER A 97 0.68 6.91 8.22
CA SER A 97 0.58 6.16 9.48
C SER A 97 1.91 5.70 10.08
N LEU A 98 3.03 5.87 9.37
CA LEU A 98 4.37 5.46 9.81
C LEU A 98 5.32 6.65 10.03
N GLN A 99 4.88 7.87 9.73
CA GLN A 99 5.68 9.07 9.88
C GLN A 99 6.00 9.32 11.35
N GLY A 100 7.28 9.53 11.67
CA GLY A 100 7.75 9.80 13.04
C GLY A 100 7.80 8.58 13.97
N GLU A 101 7.40 7.38 13.51
CA GLU A 101 7.41 6.16 14.33
C GLU A 101 8.54 5.19 13.93
N LYS A 102 9.04 4.42 14.90
CA LYS A 102 9.94 3.29 14.63
C LYS A 102 9.12 2.11 14.12
N ALA A 103 9.23 1.81 12.82
CA ALA A 103 8.56 0.67 12.20
C ALA A 103 9.57 -0.37 11.70
N SER A 104 9.27 -1.65 11.92
CA SER A 104 10.05 -2.75 11.33
C SER A 104 9.85 -2.85 9.81
N ARG A 105 10.77 -3.49 9.08
CA ARG A 105 10.63 -3.70 7.63
C ARG A 105 9.32 -4.37 7.25
N ALA A 106 8.89 -5.39 8.01
CA ALA A 106 7.63 -6.07 7.78
C ALA A 106 6.41 -5.14 7.98
N GLN A 107 6.43 -4.30 9.02
CA GLN A 107 5.38 -3.31 9.25
C GLN A 107 5.34 -2.25 8.15
N ILE A 108 6.50 -1.77 7.67
CA ILE A 108 6.58 -0.81 6.56
C ILE A 108 5.89 -1.39 5.32
N LEU A 109 6.22 -2.62 4.94
CA LEU A 109 5.61 -3.27 3.77
C LEU A 109 4.10 -3.46 3.95
N LYS A 110 3.67 -3.94 5.13
CA LYS A 110 2.24 -4.15 5.42
C LYS A 110 1.45 -2.85 5.34
N LYS A 111 1.89 -1.81 6.05
CA LYS A 111 1.21 -0.51 6.09
C LYS A 111 1.26 0.23 4.75
N ALA A 112 2.33 0.06 3.97
CA ALA A 112 2.38 0.58 2.60
C ALA A 112 1.33 -0.10 1.70
N ALA A 113 1.20 -1.42 1.78
CA ALA A 113 0.17 -2.15 1.04
C ALA A 113 -1.24 -1.71 1.45
N ASP A 114 -1.51 -1.63 2.75
CA ASP A 114 -2.78 -1.14 3.29
C ASP A 114 -3.09 0.29 2.79
N TYR A 115 -2.06 1.16 2.78
CA TYR A 115 -2.21 2.55 2.34
C TYR A 115 -2.49 2.68 0.84
N ILE A 116 -1.86 1.85 -0.01
CA ILE A 116 -2.17 1.80 -1.45
C ILE A 116 -3.63 1.39 -1.67
N GLU A 117 -4.10 0.36 -0.97
CA GLU A 117 -5.50 -0.08 -1.10
C GLU A 117 -6.48 0.99 -0.62
N PHE A 118 -6.18 1.63 0.51
CA PHE A 118 -6.95 2.76 1.02
C PHE A 118 -7.02 3.91 0.01
N MET A 119 -5.88 4.33 -0.56
CA MET A 119 -5.83 5.41 -1.54
C MET A 119 -6.58 5.06 -2.83
N ARG A 120 -6.56 3.81 -3.27
CA ARG A 120 -7.38 3.34 -4.41
C ARG A 120 -8.87 3.51 -4.14
N ARG A 121 -9.36 3.05 -2.96
CA ARG A 121 -10.76 3.21 -2.57
C ARG A 121 -11.15 4.68 -2.44
N LYS A 122 -10.30 5.49 -1.81
CA LYS A 122 -10.51 6.93 -1.65
C LYS A 122 -10.60 7.66 -3.01
N ASN A 123 -9.67 7.38 -3.92
CA ASN A 123 -9.69 7.97 -5.26
C ASN A 123 -10.94 7.55 -6.05
N SER A 124 -11.38 6.30 -5.92
CA SER A 124 -12.61 5.82 -6.56
C SER A 124 -13.85 6.55 -6.05
N ALA A 125 -13.95 6.77 -4.74
CA ALA A 125 -15.06 7.52 -4.15
C ALA A 125 -15.06 8.98 -4.64
N HIS A 126 -13.90 9.64 -4.63
CA HIS A 126 -13.78 11.00 -5.16
C HIS A 126 -14.11 11.09 -6.65
N GLN A 127 -13.76 10.07 -7.45
CA GLN A 127 -14.14 10.04 -8.86
C GLN A 127 -15.66 9.94 -9.02
N GLN A 128 -16.33 9.16 -8.18
CA GLN A 128 -17.79 9.07 -8.17
C GLN A 128 -18.43 10.41 -7.79
N ASP A 129 -17.92 11.08 -6.75
CA ASP A 129 -18.39 12.40 -6.33
C ASP A 129 -18.24 13.43 -7.47
N ILE A 130 -17.10 13.41 -8.18
CA ILE A 130 -16.86 14.26 -9.34
C ILE A 130 -17.89 13.99 -10.44
N ASP A 131 -18.18 12.73 -10.73
CA ASP A 131 -19.10 12.36 -11.81
C ASP A 131 -20.55 12.74 -11.47
N ASP A 132 -20.95 12.61 -10.20
CA ASP A 132 -22.28 13.00 -9.75
C ASP A 132 -22.46 14.52 -9.73
N LEU A 133 -21.44 15.27 -9.29
CA LEU A 133 -21.44 16.74 -9.40
C LEU A 133 -21.50 17.22 -10.85
N LYS A 134 -20.79 16.55 -11.78
CA LYS A 134 -20.88 16.86 -13.21
C LYS A 134 -22.29 16.63 -13.76
N LYS A 135 -22.96 15.55 -13.39
CA LYS A 135 -24.35 15.30 -13.80
C LYS A 135 -25.30 16.38 -13.27
N GLN A 136 -25.13 16.78 -12.00
CA GLN A 136 -25.92 17.86 -11.40
C GLN A 136 -25.69 19.18 -12.11
N ASN A 137 -24.43 19.56 -12.38
CA ASN A 137 -24.12 20.77 -13.12
C ASN A 137 -24.73 20.76 -14.53
N ASN A 138 -24.62 19.65 -15.27
CA ASN A 138 -25.23 19.52 -16.60
C ASN A 138 -26.76 19.69 -16.55
N LEU A 139 -27.42 19.14 -15.51
CA LEU A 139 -28.85 19.29 -15.32
C LEU A 139 -29.24 20.76 -15.07
N LEU A 140 -28.50 21.44 -14.18
CA LEU A 140 -28.71 22.84 -13.85
C LEU A 140 -28.45 23.74 -15.07
N GLU A 141 -27.37 23.50 -15.82
CA GLU A 141 -27.08 24.23 -17.06
C GLU A 141 -28.18 24.07 -18.11
N SER A 142 -28.75 22.87 -18.24
CA SER A 142 -29.90 22.60 -19.12
C SER A 142 -31.14 23.37 -18.67
N GLN A 143 -31.43 23.40 -17.36
CA GLN A 143 -32.53 24.17 -16.79
C GLN A 143 -32.36 25.68 -17.03
N ILE A 144 -31.16 26.21 -16.77
CA ILE A 144 -30.83 27.62 -17.01
C ILE A 144 -31.06 27.97 -18.49
N ARG A 145 -30.52 27.17 -19.41
CA ARG A 145 -30.68 27.39 -20.86
C ARG A 145 -32.15 27.38 -21.30
N SER A 146 -32.95 26.47 -20.72
CA SER A 146 -34.40 26.41 -20.98
C SER A 146 -35.11 27.68 -20.50
N LEU A 147 -34.80 28.13 -19.28
CA LEU A 147 -35.36 29.33 -18.68
C LEU A 147 -34.92 30.62 -19.41
N GLU A 148 -33.69 30.69 -19.87
CA GLU A 148 -33.19 31.81 -20.68
C GLU A 148 -33.93 31.88 -22.02
N LYS A 149 -34.15 30.72 -22.66
CA LYS A 149 -34.95 30.64 -23.88
C LYS A 149 -36.37 31.14 -23.65
N THR A 150 -37.05 30.69 -22.58
CA THR A 150 -38.43 31.10 -22.26
C THR A 150 -38.54 32.57 -21.84
N LYS A 151 -37.52 33.14 -21.19
CA LYS A 151 -37.43 34.58 -20.92
C LYS A 151 -37.27 35.40 -22.20
N TYR A 152 -36.43 34.95 -23.13
CA TYR A 152 -36.18 35.67 -24.39
C TYR A 152 -37.37 35.60 -25.36
N THR A 153 -38.14 34.50 -25.38
CA THR A 153 -39.37 34.38 -26.20
C THR A 153 -40.57 35.17 -25.64
N GLY A 154 -40.44 35.89 -24.53
CA GLY A 154 -41.43 36.88 -24.08
C GLY A 154 -42.76 36.32 -23.54
N ASN A 155 -42.87 35.01 -23.27
CA ASN A 155 -44.13 34.35 -22.90
C ASN A 155 -44.25 34.03 -21.39
N PHE A 156 -43.85 34.97 -20.52
CA PHE A 156 -43.67 34.76 -19.07
C PHE A 156 -44.97 34.44 -18.29
N ALA A 157 -46.14 34.79 -18.82
CA ALA A 157 -47.41 34.70 -18.08
C ALA A 157 -48.07 33.30 -18.05
N ALA A 158 -47.66 32.34 -18.87
CA ALA A 158 -48.41 31.10 -19.07
C ALA A 158 -48.02 29.92 -18.15
N MET A 159 -46.90 29.99 -17.41
CA MET A 159 -46.41 28.86 -16.59
C MET A 159 -46.66 28.99 -15.08
N THR A 160 -47.12 30.14 -14.58
CA THR A 160 -47.43 30.33 -13.15
C THR A 160 -48.73 29.60 -12.70
N SER A 161 -49.54 29.11 -13.63
CA SER A 161 -50.87 28.56 -13.32
C SER A 161 -50.94 27.05 -13.02
N ASN A 162 -49.83 26.31 -13.05
CA ASN A 162 -49.86 24.84 -12.90
C ASN A 162 -49.08 24.31 -11.68
N ASN A 163 -49.04 25.04 -10.57
CA ASN A 163 -48.54 24.50 -9.30
C ASN A 163 -49.62 24.38 -8.22
N GLY A 164 -50.84 24.00 -8.64
CA GLY A 164 -51.90 23.57 -7.75
C GLY A 164 -52.01 22.05 -7.75
N ILE A 165 -51.21 21.36 -6.93
CA ILE A 165 -51.52 20.09 -6.21
C ILE A 165 -50.38 19.88 -5.21
N LEU A 166 -50.54 20.38 -3.99
CA LEU A 166 -50.01 19.72 -2.79
C LEU A 166 -51.12 19.78 -1.75
N ASN A 167 -51.90 18.70 -1.72
CA ASN A 167 -52.97 18.48 -0.77
C ASN A 167 -52.38 17.99 0.56
N ASN A 168 -52.68 18.73 1.62
CA ASN A 168 -52.82 18.36 3.04
C ASN A 168 -51.77 17.46 3.72
N LYS A 169 -51.03 18.06 4.65
CA LYS A 169 -51.03 17.56 6.02
C LYS A 169 -51.07 18.76 6.99
N SER A 170 -52.15 18.79 7.73
CA SER A 170 -52.47 19.61 8.90
C SER A 170 -51.27 19.83 9.84
N GLY A 171 -51.12 21.07 10.31
CA GLY A 171 -50.37 21.34 11.54
C GLY A 171 -49.60 22.66 11.57
N SER A 172 -50.20 23.65 12.24
CA SER A 172 -49.53 24.69 13.02
C SER A 172 -48.68 25.74 12.30
N LEU A 173 -49.31 26.90 12.09
CA LEU A 173 -48.71 28.21 11.98
C LEU A 173 -47.77 28.48 13.18
N VAL A 174 -46.48 28.68 12.92
CA VAL A 174 -45.57 29.39 13.84
C VAL A 174 -44.78 30.42 13.03
N GLU A 175 -45.08 31.67 13.37
CA GLU A 175 -44.43 32.90 12.98
C GLU A 175 -43.08 32.97 13.71
N PHE A 176 -41.96 33.02 12.99
CA PHE A 176 -40.63 33.21 13.57
C PHE A 176 -39.86 34.24 12.74
N GLU A 177 -39.62 35.38 13.37
CA GLU A 177 -38.87 36.51 12.85
C GLU A 177 -37.37 36.18 12.66
N GLY A 178 -36.75 36.95 11.78
CA GLY A 178 -35.42 36.68 11.25
C GLY A 178 -34.25 36.77 12.23
N SER A 179 -33.15 36.16 11.81
CA SER A 179 -31.77 36.50 12.18
C SER A 179 -30.89 35.74 11.17
N GLY A 180 -30.14 36.41 10.31
CA GLY A 180 -28.86 36.99 10.68
C GLY A 180 -27.77 36.11 10.05
N SER A 181 -27.31 36.55 8.87
CA SER A 181 -26.15 36.01 8.19
C SER A 181 -24.91 36.15 9.07
N ASP A 182 -24.14 35.08 9.26
CA ASP A 182 -22.72 35.21 9.61
C ASP A 182 -21.91 34.11 8.94
N THR A 183 -21.08 34.54 7.99
CA THR A 183 -20.13 33.73 7.24
C THR A 183 -18.77 34.02 7.83
N SER A 184 -18.23 33.09 8.62
CA SER A 184 -16.88 33.21 9.17
C SER A 184 -15.95 32.19 8.52
N ASP A 185 -15.02 32.73 7.74
CA ASP A 185 -13.87 32.08 7.10
C ASP A 185 -12.65 32.21 8.03
N PRO A 186 -11.91 31.15 8.37
CA PRO A 186 -10.64 31.29 9.08
C PRO A 186 -9.44 31.31 8.13
N GLU A 187 -8.82 32.48 7.99
CA GLU A 187 -7.50 32.67 7.37
C GLU A 187 -6.38 31.91 8.11
N MET A 188 -5.52 31.23 7.33
CA MET A 188 -4.22 30.70 7.77
C MET A 188 -3.25 31.85 8.06
N THR A 189 -2.79 31.98 9.31
CA THR A 189 -1.61 32.80 9.63
C THR A 189 -0.36 31.91 9.74
N ASN A 190 0.52 32.03 8.76
CA ASN A 190 1.87 31.47 8.79
C ASN A 190 2.77 32.32 9.71
N SER A 191 3.04 31.84 10.93
CA SER A 191 4.01 32.46 11.84
C SER A 191 5.42 31.88 11.62
N VAL A 192 6.27 32.68 10.96
CA VAL A 192 7.71 32.46 10.80
C VAL A 192 8.42 32.65 12.15
N HIS A 193 8.89 31.57 12.77
CA HIS A 193 9.79 31.66 13.93
C HIS A 193 11.23 31.90 13.48
N ARG A 194 11.71 33.13 13.70
CA ARG A 194 13.12 33.50 13.61
C ARG A 194 13.89 33.03 14.85
N LYS A 195 14.98 32.29 14.62
CA LYS A 195 15.96 31.85 15.63
C LYS A 195 16.67 33.05 16.25
N LYS A 196 16.88 33.05 17.58
CA LYS A 196 17.87 33.93 18.23
C LYS A 196 19.06 33.11 18.71
N LEU A 197 20.25 33.59 18.33
CA LEU A 197 21.54 33.21 18.90
C LEU A 197 21.60 33.63 20.37
N LYS A 198 22.30 32.87 21.19
CA LYS A 198 22.72 33.29 22.53
C LYS A 198 24.25 33.37 22.56
N THR A 199 24.73 34.55 22.94
CA THR A 199 26.07 34.85 23.43
C THR A 199 26.35 34.09 24.72
#